data_AF-A0A8S0R459-F1
#
_entry.id   AF-A0A8S0R459-F1
#
_cell.length_a   1.000
_cell.length_b   1.000
_cell.length_c   1.000
_cell.angle_alpha   90.00
_cell.angle_beta   90.00
_cell.angle_gamma   90.00
#
_symmetry.space_group_name_H-M   'P 1'
#
loop_
_entity.id
_entity.type
_entity.pdbx_description
1 polymer ?
#
loop_
_entity_poly.entity_id
_entity_poly.type
_entity_poly.pdbx_seq_one_letter_code
_entity_poly.pdbx_strand_id
1 'polypeptide(L)'
;MELIKSILLKPFHSFIHKDFHEVVARMTLMDRFIFLIIHFIDKLAIWHRLPVLLGLIYLALRRHLHQEYNLLNVGKSPVGVRYNPADFPFRTADGMFNDPFNEGAGSEDSFFGRNVLPVDQKKE
;
A
#
# COMPACT_ATOMS: atom_id res chain seq x y z
N MET A 1 -29.12 -14.02 -3.80
CA MET A 1 -27.92 -13.19 -4.08
C MET A 1 -26.77 -13.51 -3.12
N GLU A 2 -27.01 -13.59 -1.81
CA GLU A 2 -26.01 -14.02 -0.81
C GLU A 2 -25.52 -15.48 -0.98
N LEU A 3 -26.40 -16.40 -1.37
CA LEU A 3 -26.02 -17.80 -1.61
C LEU A 3 -25.09 -17.98 -2.84
N ILE A 4 -25.31 -17.17 -3.87
CA ILE A 4 -24.48 -17.20 -5.10
C ILE A 4 -23.10 -16.62 -4.80
N LYS A 5 -23.03 -15.53 -4.02
CA LYS A 5 -21.78 -14.98 -3.50
C LYS A 5 -21.03 -15.98 -2.63
N SER A 6 -21.70 -16.68 -1.71
CA SER A 6 -21.03 -17.61 -0.79
C SER A 6 -20.46 -18.85 -1.47
N ILE A 7 -21.10 -19.34 -2.54
CA ILE A 7 -20.61 -20.48 -3.33
C ILE A 7 -19.46 -20.04 -4.26
N LEU A 8 -19.59 -18.89 -4.94
CA LEU A 8 -18.54 -18.37 -5.82
C LEU A 8 -17.29 -17.92 -5.05
N LEU A 9 -17.43 -17.32 -3.86
CA LEU A 9 -16.32 -16.76 -3.09
C LEU A 9 -15.56 -17.80 -2.23
N LYS A 10 -16.21 -18.92 -1.86
CA LYS A 10 -15.58 -19.98 -1.03
C LYS A 10 -14.29 -20.56 -1.61
N PRO A 11 -14.24 -20.97 -2.90
CA PRO A 11 -13.00 -21.49 -3.50
C PRO A 11 -11.90 -20.42 -3.59
N PHE A 12 -12.25 -19.15 -3.76
CA PHE A 12 -11.27 -18.05 -3.74
C PHE A 12 -10.71 -17.84 -2.34
N HIS A 13 -11.53 -17.95 -1.29
CA HIS A 13 -11.09 -17.85 0.10
C HIS A 13 -10.15 -18.99 0.50
N SER A 14 -10.39 -20.22 0.05
CA SER A 14 -9.47 -21.35 0.29
C SER A 14 -8.18 -21.26 -0.52
N PHE A 15 -8.20 -20.54 -1.65
CA PHE A 15 -7.00 -20.30 -2.46
C PHE A 15 -6.05 -19.26 -1.83
N ILE A 16 -6.55 -18.35 -1.01
CA ILE A 16 -5.75 -17.31 -0.35
C ILE A 16 -5.14 -17.87 0.94
N HIS A 17 -3.84 -17.64 1.15
CA HIS A 17 -3.18 -17.99 2.41
C HIS A 17 -3.87 -17.28 3.60
N LYS A 18 -4.07 -18.01 4.71
CA LYS A 18 -4.88 -17.56 5.85
C LYS A 18 -4.44 -16.20 6.40
N ASP A 19 -3.13 -15.97 6.46
CA ASP A 19 -2.55 -14.73 6.98
C ASP A 19 -2.91 -13.48 6.14
N PHE A 20 -3.37 -13.67 4.90
CA PHE A 20 -3.82 -12.58 4.05
C PHE A 20 -5.33 -12.32 4.09
N HIS A 21 -6.12 -13.16 4.78
CA HIS A 21 -7.58 -12.99 4.81
C HIS A 21 -8.00 -11.63 5.36
N GLU A 22 -7.32 -11.16 6.41
CA GLU A 22 -7.63 -9.86 7.01
C GLU A 22 -7.39 -8.70 6.04
N VAL A 23 -6.21 -8.64 5.41
CA VAL A 23 -5.90 -7.54 4.47
C VAL A 23 -6.78 -7.61 3.23
N VAL A 24 -7.03 -8.79 2.67
CA VAL A 24 -7.91 -8.98 1.50
C VAL A 24 -9.35 -8.58 1.82
N ALA A 25 -9.83 -8.81 3.04
CA ALA A 25 -11.16 -8.37 3.45
C ALA A 25 -11.32 -6.84 3.43
N ARG A 26 -10.24 -6.08 3.65
CA ARG A 26 -10.23 -4.61 3.59
C ARG A 26 -10.09 -4.06 2.16
N MET A 27 -9.69 -4.89 1.20
CA MET A 27 -9.46 -4.48 -0.17
C MET A 27 -10.76 -4.18 -0.94
N THR A 28 -10.67 -3.25 -1.90
CA THR A 28 -11.73 -3.03 -2.92
C THR A 28 -11.93 -4.28 -3.78
N LEU A 29 -13.06 -4.36 -4.51
CA LEU A 29 -13.33 -5.51 -5.38
C LEU A 29 -12.23 -5.71 -6.44
N MET A 30 -11.74 -4.62 -7.05
CA MET A 30 -10.66 -4.72 -8.03
C MET A 30 -9.34 -5.12 -7.39
N ASP A 31 -9.00 -4.57 -6.23
CA ASP A 31 -7.74 -4.92 -5.57
C ASP A 31 -7.72 -6.37 -5.09
N ARG A 32 -8.86 -6.92 -4.68
CA ARG A 32 -8.98 -8.37 -4.40
C ARG A 32 -8.69 -9.20 -5.66
N PHE A 33 -9.19 -8.79 -6.82
CA PHE A 33 -8.92 -9.47 -8.08
C PHE A 33 -7.43 -9.38 -8.47
N ILE A 34 -6.83 -8.20 -8.34
CA ILE A 34 -5.39 -7.99 -8.54
C ILE A 34 -4.57 -8.87 -7.58
N PHE A 35 -4.95 -8.91 -6.31
CA PHE A 35 -4.30 -9.75 -5.30
C PHE A 35 -4.37 -11.23 -5.68
N LEU A 36 -5.50 -11.72 -6.18
CA LEU A 36 -5.62 -13.11 -6.62
C LEU A 36 -4.65 -13.44 -7.76
N ILE A 37 -4.47 -12.53 -8.73
CA ILE A 37 -3.50 -12.70 -9.84
C ILE A 37 -2.08 -12.79 -9.28
N ILE A 38 -1.69 -11.83 -8.44
CA ILE A 38 -0.35 -11.77 -7.83
C ILE A 38 -0.10 -13.03 -6.99
N HIS A 39 -1.05 -13.37 -6.10
CA HIS A 39 -0.94 -14.52 -5.20
C HIS A 39 -0.88 -15.85 -5.96
N PHE A 40 -1.58 -15.98 -7.09
CA PHE A 40 -1.45 -17.14 -7.97
C PHE A 40 -0.02 -17.26 -8.53
N ILE A 41 0.52 -16.17 -9.08
CA ILE A 41 1.89 -16.14 -9.63
C ILE A 41 2.93 -16.39 -8.53
N ASP A 42 2.72 -15.85 -7.33
CA ASP A 42 3.60 -16.04 -6.17
C ASP A 42 3.68 -17.50 -5.73
N LYS A 43 2.54 -18.20 -5.68
CA LYS A 43 2.51 -19.62 -5.30
C LYS A 43 3.22 -20.52 -6.29
N LEU A 44 3.32 -20.10 -7.55
CA LEU A 44 4.14 -20.77 -8.56
C LEU A 44 5.62 -20.38 -8.46
N ALA A 45 5.95 -19.31 -7.72
CA ALA A 45 7.31 -18.77 -7.57
C ALA A 45 7.99 -18.42 -8.91
N ILE A 46 7.22 -17.88 -9.87
CA ILE A 46 7.69 -17.65 -11.25
C ILE A 46 7.78 -16.19 -11.67
N TRP A 47 7.38 -15.21 -10.84
CA TRP A 47 7.22 -13.82 -11.29
C TRP A 47 8.48 -13.24 -11.97
N HIS A 48 9.67 -13.56 -11.44
CA HIS A 48 10.96 -13.12 -11.95
C HIS A 48 11.49 -13.96 -13.12
N ARG A 49 10.79 -15.04 -13.47
CA ARG A 49 11.06 -15.91 -14.64
C ARG A 49 10.09 -15.65 -15.79
N LEU A 50 9.11 -14.78 -15.61
CA LEU A 50 8.20 -14.37 -16.68
C LEU A 50 8.96 -13.56 -17.74
N PRO A 51 8.51 -13.57 -19.00
CA PRO A 51 8.94 -12.59 -20.00
C PRO A 51 8.84 -11.17 -19.45
N VAL A 52 9.80 -10.30 -19.82
CA VAL A 52 9.98 -8.98 -19.22
C VAL A 52 8.68 -8.18 -19.11
N LEU A 53 7.87 -8.12 -20.17
CA LEU A 53 6.61 -7.39 -20.17
C LEU A 53 5.62 -7.92 -19.11
N LEU A 54 5.50 -9.24 -18.96
CA LEU A 54 4.64 -9.86 -17.96
C LEU A 54 5.20 -9.63 -16.54
N GLY A 55 6.53 -9.67 -16.38
CA GLY A 55 7.19 -9.30 -15.12
C GLY A 55 6.92 -7.85 -14.72
N LEU A 56 6.95 -6.91 -15.66
CA LEU A 56 6.64 -5.50 -15.41
C LEU A 56 5.17 -5.30 -15.01
N ILE A 57 4.24 -5.99 -15.67
CA ILE A 57 2.82 -5.97 -15.28
C ILE A 57 2.64 -6.49 -13.85
N TYR A 58 3.25 -7.63 -13.52
CA TYR A 58 3.23 -8.18 -12.18
C TYR A 58 3.77 -7.18 -11.14
N LEU A 59 4.92 -6.55 -11.40
CA LEU A 59 5.52 -5.57 -10.49
C LEU A 59 4.67 -4.31 -10.33
N ALA A 60 4.04 -3.83 -11.40
CA ALA A 60 3.16 -2.68 -11.35
C ALA A 60 1.92 -2.96 -10.48
N LEU A 61 1.30 -4.13 -10.67
CA LEU A 61 0.16 -4.58 -9.87
C LEU A 61 0.54 -4.77 -8.39
N ARG A 62 1.68 -5.39 -8.11
CA ARG A 62 2.19 -5.56 -6.73
C ARG A 62 2.49 -4.22 -6.08
N ARG A 63 3.13 -3.30 -6.80
CA ARG A 63 3.41 -1.95 -6.30
C ARG A 63 2.14 -1.18 -5.99
N HIS A 64 1.12 -1.27 -6.85
CA HIS A 64 -0.21 -0.68 -6.62
C HIS A 64 -0.80 -1.15 -5.28
N LEU A 65 -0.84 -2.47 -5.03
CA LEU A 65 -1.34 -2.97 -3.75
C LEU A 65 -0.49 -2.50 -2.54
N HIS A 66 0.83 -2.39 -2.69
CA HIS A 66 1.66 -1.83 -1.62
C HIS A 66 1.40 -0.34 -1.37
N GLN A 67 1.10 0.44 -2.40
CA GLN A 67 0.76 1.86 -2.25
C GLN A 67 -0.58 2.03 -1.51
N GLU A 68 -1.59 1.22 -1.84
CA GLU A 68 -2.93 1.31 -1.25
C GLU A 68 -3.00 0.75 0.18
N TYR A 69 -2.28 -0.34 0.48
CA TYR A 69 -2.48 -1.09 1.72
C TYR A 69 -1.25 -1.12 2.65
N ASN A 70 -0.11 -0.55 2.24
CA ASN A 70 1.13 -0.52 3.02
C ASN A 70 1.74 0.89 3.16
N LEU A 71 0.95 1.96 3.05
CA LEU A 71 1.39 3.32 3.41
C LEU A 71 0.60 3.81 4.63
N LEU A 72 1.19 3.65 5.81
CA LEU A 72 0.57 4.01 7.08
C LEU A 72 1.15 5.32 7.60
N ASN A 73 0.29 6.34 7.68
CA ASN A 73 0.65 7.62 8.30
C ASN A 73 0.87 7.45 9.82
N VAL A 74 1.82 8.20 10.36
CA VAL A 74 2.15 8.22 11.80
C VAL A 74 2.08 9.66 12.30
N GLY A 75 1.46 9.85 13.46
CA GLY A 75 1.20 11.19 14.00
C GLY A 75 -0.04 11.84 13.38
N LYS A 76 -0.25 13.13 13.69
CA LYS A 76 -1.30 13.92 13.05
C LYS A 76 -0.82 14.32 11.67
N SER A 77 -1.64 14.10 10.63
CA SER A 77 -1.38 14.71 9.33
C SER A 77 -1.36 16.23 9.52
N PRO A 78 -0.22 16.90 9.27
CA PRO A 78 -0.16 18.36 9.36
C PRO A 78 -1.06 18.92 8.26
N VAL A 79 -2.18 19.52 8.66
CA VAL A 79 -2.97 20.36 7.76
C VAL A 79 -2.40 21.76 7.93
N GLY A 80 -1.33 22.04 7.19
CA GLY A 80 -0.67 23.35 7.24
C GLY A 80 -1.59 24.47 6.76
N VAL A 81 -1.24 25.72 7.08
CA VAL A 81 -1.85 26.86 6.38
C VAL A 81 -1.47 26.74 4.91
N ARG A 82 -2.43 26.93 3.99
CA ARG A 82 -2.11 26.86 2.56
C ARG A 82 -1.03 27.89 2.24
N TYR A 83 0.01 27.45 1.56
CA TYR A 83 1.07 28.30 1.03
C TYR A 83 1.13 28.18 -0.49
N ASN A 84 1.79 29.12 -1.16
CA ASN A 84 2.00 29.07 -2.59
C ASN A 84 3.36 28.41 -2.87
N PRO A 85 3.41 27.24 -3.56
CA PRO A 85 4.68 26.58 -3.87
C PRO A 85 5.64 27.45 -4.70
N ALA A 86 5.12 28.43 -5.45
CA ALA A 86 5.95 29.36 -6.21
C ALA A 86 6.81 30.28 -5.33
N ASP A 87 6.48 30.42 -4.04
CA ASP A 87 7.29 31.19 -3.08
C ASP A 87 8.53 30.40 -2.62
N PHE A 88 8.54 29.08 -2.83
CA PHE A 88 9.63 28.16 -2.47
C PHE A 88 10.10 27.33 -3.68
N PRO A 89 10.63 27.94 -4.76
CA PRO A 89 11.06 27.23 -5.97
C PRO A 89 12.43 26.54 -5.82
N PHE A 90 12.79 26.17 -4.59
CA PHE A 90 14.06 25.56 -4.23
C PHE A 90 13.87 24.60 -3.04
N ARG A 91 14.87 23.76 -2.76
CA ARG A 91 14.86 22.90 -1.57
C ARG A 91 15.29 23.73 -0.35
N THR A 92 14.41 23.86 0.63
CA THR A 92 14.68 24.52 1.91
C THR A 92 15.69 23.74 2.74
N ALA A 93 16.34 24.42 3.69
CA ALA A 93 17.39 23.81 4.52
C ALA A 93 16.85 22.73 5.46
N ASP A 94 15.61 22.89 5.92
CA ASP A 94 14.88 21.99 6.82
C ASP A 94 13.93 21.03 6.07
N GLY A 95 13.84 21.13 4.73
CA GLY A 95 12.96 20.30 3.91
C GLY A 95 11.47 20.67 3.94
N MET A 96 11.08 21.78 4.59
CA MET A 96 9.70 22.28 4.58
C MET A 96 9.27 22.79 3.20
N PHE A 97 7.96 22.96 3.02
CA PHE A 97 7.30 23.56 1.85
C PHE A 97 7.47 22.78 0.53
N ASN A 98 7.73 21.47 0.60
CA ASN A 98 7.78 20.61 -0.58
C ASN A 98 6.38 20.17 -1.06
N ASP A 99 5.59 19.55 -0.18
CA ASP A 99 4.22 19.13 -0.49
C ASP A 99 3.26 20.35 -0.42
N PRO A 100 2.67 20.79 -1.54
CA PRO A 100 1.79 21.97 -1.60
C PRO A 100 0.61 21.97 -0.62
N PHE A 101 0.25 20.80 -0.07
CA PHE A 101 -0.86 20.63 0.84
C PHE A 101 -0.42 20.35 2.29
N ASN A 102 0.88 20.20 2.52
CA ASN A 102 1.47 19.91 3.82
C ASN A 102 2.90 20.46 3.93
N GLU A 103 3.03 21.65 4.53
CA GLU A 103 4.31 22.34 4.66
C GLU A 103 5.40 21.55 5.40
N GLY A 104 5.03 20.63 6.30
CA GLY A 104 5.96 19.82 7.08
C GLY A 104 6.22 18.41 6.53
N ALA A 105 5.63 18.05 5.38
CA ALA A 105 5.83 16.73 4.80
C ALA A 105 7.29 16.54 4.36
N GLY A 106 8.00 15.64 5.04
CA GLY A 106 9.40 15.31 4.70
C GLY A 106 10.43 16.31 5.24
N SER A 107 10.02 17.22 6.13
CA SER A 107 10.95 18.12 6.82
C SER A 107 11.75 17.40 7.92
N GLU A 108 12.78 18.06 8.43
CA GLU A 108 13.45 17.70 9.68
C GLU A 108 12.43 17.58 10.83
N ASP A 109 12.72 16.70 11.79
CA ASP A 109 11.88 16.36 12.96
C ASP A 109 10.45 15.84 12.65
N SER A 110 10.15 15.49 11.39
CA SER A 110 8.90 14.83 11.02
C SER A 110 8.86 13.35 11.43
N PHE A 111 7.64 12.83 11.65
CA PHE A 111 7.46 11.41 12.00
C PHE A 111 7.87 10.48 10.84
N PHE A 112 8.57 9.40 11.16
CA PHE A 112 8.71 8.26 10.24
C PHE A 112 7.37 7.53 10.07
N GLY A 113 6.92 7.36 8.83
CA GLY A 113 5.77 6.52 8.48
C GLY A 113 6.03 5.03 8.70
N ARG A 114 5.05 4.18 8.38
CA ARG A 114 5.18 2.71 8.45
C ARG A 114 4.60 2.00 7.23
N ASN A 115 5.12 0.82 6.93
CA ASN A 115 4.55 -0.06 5.89
C ASN A 115 3.81 -1.28 6.44
N VAL A 116 4.06 -1.62 7.71
CA VAL A 116 3.45 -2.73 8.44
C VAL A 116 3.01 -2.21 9.81
N LEU A 117 1.93 -2.75 10.35
CA LEU A 117 1.43 -2.38 11.68
C LEU A 117 2.51 -2.66 12.74
N PRO A 118 2.71 -1.76 13.71
CA PRO A 118 3.67 -1.97 14.78
C PRO A 118 3.25 -3.16 15.67
N VAL A 119 4.24 -3.94 16.10
CA VAL A 119 4.08 -5.01 17.08
C VAL A 119 4.87 -4.62 18.33
N ASP A 120 4.21 -4.61 19.50
CA ASP A 120 4.86 -4.35 20.78
C ASP A 120 5.73 -5.54 21.18
N GLN A 121 7.05 -5.30 21.29
CA GLN A 121 8.05 -6.32 21.62
C GLN A 121 8.37 -6.39 23.12
N LYS A 122 7.74 -5.57 23.97
CA LYS A 122 8.02 -5.56 25.42
C LYS A 122 7.37 -6.72 26.19
N LYS A 123 6.56 -7.53 25.52
CA LYS A 123 5.81 -8.65 26.10
C LYS A 123 6.33 -10.02 25.67
N GLU A 124 7.53 -10.06 25.09
CA GLU A 124 8.27 -11.30 24.80
C GLU A 124 9.13 -11.74 25.98
#